data_AF-A0A4R3NR75-F1
#
_entry.id   AF-A0A4R3NR75-F1
#
_cell.length_a   1.000
_cell.length_b   1.000
_cell.length_c   1.000
_cell.angle_alpha   90.00
_cell.angle_beta   90.00
_cell.angle_gamma   90.00
#
_symmetry.space_group_name_H-M   'P 1'
#
loop_
_entity.id
_entity.type
_entity.pdbx_description
1 polymer ?
#
loop_
_entity_poly.entity_id
_entity_poly.type
_entity_poly.pdbx_seq_one_letter_code
_entity_poly.pdbx_strand_id
1 'polypeptide(L)'
;MRAARIIKVICPECVGQGYLSERKLRCAMCCGNGRVSVCDARQHAISCRKAADRLGPGTLYRARRQRLYQVAEWVFETIGELPPWRRHREVTW
;
A
#
# COMPACT_ATOMS: atom_id res chain seq x y z
N MET A 1 -3.86 21.66 -19.28
CA MET A 1 -4.84 20.61 -18.93
C MET A 1 -4.50 20.06 -17.55
N ARG A 2 -5.41 20.10 -16.58
CA ARG A 2 -5.19 19.45 -15.27
C ARG A 2 -5.26 17.94 -15.49
N ALA A 3 -4.20 17.20 -15.15
CA ALA A 3 -4.22 15.75 -15.15
C ALA A 3 -5.39 15.24 -14.29
N ALA A 4 -6.08 14.19 -14.74
CA ALA A 4 -7.16 13.59 -13.99
C ALA A 4 -6.64 13.12 -12.62
N ARG A 5 -7.24 13.62 -11.54
CA ARG A 5 -6.85 13.23 -10.18
C ARG A 5 -7.43 11.87 -9.87
N ILE A 6 -6.57 10.91 -9.55
CA ILE A 6 -7.01 9.60 -9.06
C ILE A 6 -7.67 9.79 -7.69
N ILE A 7 -8.92 9.36 -7.55
CA ILE A 7 -9.69 9.42 -6.28
C ILE A 7 -9.84 8.06 -5.61
N LYS A 8 -9.74 6.98 -6.38
CA LYS A 8 -9.83 5.59 -5.93
C LYS A 8 -8.81 4.73 -6.66
N VAL A 9 -8.31 3.71 -5.98
CA VAL A 9 -7.40 2.70 -6.55
C VAL A 9 -7.91 1.30 -6.25
N ILE A 10 -7.35 0.31 -6.94
CA ILE A 10 -7.59 -1.11 -6.66
C ILE A 10 -7.13 -1.40 -5.23
N CYS A 11 -7.94 -2.13 -4.46
CA CYS A 11 -7.63 -2.47 -3.09
C CYS A 11 -6.32 -3.30 -3.02
N PRO A 12 -5.27 -2.82 -2.30
CA PRO A 12 -3.99 -3.52 -2.20
C PRO A 12 -4.10 -4.88 -1.49
N GLU A 13 -5.09 -5.04 -0.61
CA GLU A 13 -5.27 -6.26 0.18
C GLU A 13 -5.84 -7.41 -0.66
N CYS A 14 -6.94 -7.13 -1.39
CA CYS A 14 -7.67 -8.14 -2.17
C CYS A 14 -7.42 -8.07 -3.67
N VAL A 15 -6.54 -7.17 -4.13
CA VAL A 15 -6.16 -6.98 -5.55
C VAL A 15 -7.38 -6.85 -6.47
N GLY A 16 -8.40 -6.11 -6.01
CA GLY A 16 -9.61 -5.86 -6.80
C GLY A 16 -10.68 -6.95 -6.74
N GLN A 17 -10.41 -8.11 -6.15
CA GLN A 17 -11.40 -9.19 -6.08
C GLN A 17 -12.55 -8.92 -5.11
N GLY A 18 -12.35 -8.05 -4.11
CA GLY A 18 -13.30 -7.82 -3.02
C GLY A 18 -13.29 -8.91 -1.94
N TYR A 19 -12.60 -10.02 -2.18
CA TYR A 19 -12.53 -11.17 -1.28
C TYR A 19 -11.08 -11.57 -1.01
N LEU A 20 -10.82 -12.15 0.17
CA LEU A 20 -9.50 -12.63 0.57
C LEU A 20 -9.46 -14.17 0.52
N SER A 21 -8.80 -14.72 -0.51
CA SER A 21 -8.46 -16.15 -0.67
C SER A 21 -9.62 -17.16 -0.60
N GLU A 22 -9.30 -18.45 -0.52
CA GLU A 22 -10.16 -19.63 -0.72
C GLU A 22 -11.49 -19.64 0.06
N ARG A 23 -11.54 -18.95 1.20
CA ARG A 23 -12.75 -18.88 2.03
C ARG A 23 -13.78 -17.86 1.55
N LYS A 24 -13.50 -17.11 0.48
CA LYS A 24 -14.37 -16.07 -0.09
C LYS A 24 -14.90 -15.08 0.96
N LEU A 25 -14.09 -14.79 1.98
CA LEU A 25 -14.44 -13.81 3.01
C LEU A 25 -14.29 -12.40 2.41
N ARG A 26 -15.27 -11.52 2.67
CA ARG A 26 -15.20 -10.12 2.24
C ARG A 26 -13.93 -9.49 2.79
N CYS A 27 -13.23 -8.75 1.93
CA CYS A 27 -12.05 -8.02 2.33
C CYS A 27 -12.42 -6.99 3.39
N ALA A 28 -11.79 -7.08 4.57
CA ALA A 28 -12.03 -6.17 5.68
C ALA A 28 -11.61 -4.72 5.38
N MET A 29 -10.71 -4.52 4.41
CA MET A 29 -10.19 -3.21 4.05
C MET A 29 -11.11 -2.45 3.09
N CYS A 30 -11.62 -3.09 2.05
CA CYS A 30 -12.52 -2.47 1.06
C CYS A 30 -13.99 -2.85 1.23
N CYS A 31 -14.32 -3.64 2.26
CA CYS A 31 -15.66 -4.15 2.56
C CYS A 31 -16.33 -4.89 1.38
N GLY A 32 -15.54 -5.48 0.48
CA GLY A 32 -16.05 -6.16 -0.71
C GLY A 32 -16.11 -5.33 -1.99
N ASN A 33 -15.80 -4.03 -1.93
CA ASN A 33 -15.91 -3.14 -3.10
C ASN A 33 -14.79 -3.37 -4.14
N GLY A 34 -13.67 -3.98 -3.74
CA GLY A 34 -12.49 -4.20 -4.60
C GLY A 34 -11.69 -2.92 -4.89
N ARG A 35 -12.25 -1.74 -4.65
CA ARG A 35 -11.58 -0.44 -4.75
C ARG A 35 -11.68 0.32 -3.42
N VAL A 36 -10.69 1.18 -3.15
CA VAL A 36 -10.65 2.05 -1.97
C VAL A 36 -10.28 3.47 -2.35
N SER A 37 -10.51 4.43 -1.44
CA SER A 37 -10.06 5.80 -1.67
C SER A 37 -8.53 5.87 -1.72
N VAL A 38 -8.02 6.87 -2.43
CA VAL A 38 -6.57 7.14 -2.46
C VAL A 38 -6.02 7.43 -1.06
N CYS A 39 -6.77 8.12 -0.20
CA CYS A 39 -6.35 8.41 1.18
C CYS A 39 -6.16 7.12 1.98
N ASP A 40 -7.11 6.20 1.93
CA ASP A 40 -7.05 4.93 2.65
C ASP A 40 -5.91 4.05 2.12
N ALA A 41 -5.72 4.03 0.79
CA ALA A 41 -4.61 3.31 0.17
C ALA A 41 -3.26 3.83 0.64
N ARG A 42 -3.07 5.17 0.69
CA ARG A 42 -1.83 5.79 1.21
C ARG A 42 -1.58 5.41 2.66
N GLN A 43 -2.60 5.54 3.52
CA GLN A 43 -2.46 5.21 4.93
C GLN A 43 -2.11 3.73 5.13
N HIS A 44 -2.72 2.84 4.35
CA HIS A 44 -2.39 1.42 4.33
C HIS A 44 -0.94 1.19 3.88
N ALA A 45 -0.48 1.81 2.79
CA ALA A 45 0.91 1.72 2.32
C ALA A 45 1.93 2.16 3.39
N ILE A 46 1.65 3.26 4.09
CA ILE A 46 2.50 3.74 5.20
C ILE A 46 2.51 2.71 6.34
N SER A 47 1.36 2.13 6.69
CA SER A 47 1.27 1.07 7.69
C SER A 47 2.03 -0.19 7.28
N CYS A 48 1.98 -0.59 6.01
CA CYS A 48 2.77 -1.70 5.47
C CYS A 48 4.27 -1.44 5.60
N ARG A 49 4.73 -0.22 5.26
CA ARG A 49 6.14 0.18 5.42
C ARG A 49 6.57 0.08 6.88
N LYS A 50 5.82 0.68 7.81
CA LYS A 50 6.12 0.63 9.24
C LYS A 50 6.13 -0.81 9.78
N ALA A 51 5.19 -1.65 9.33
CA ALA A 51 5.15 -3.06 9.72
C ALA A 51 6.37 -3.83 9.19
N ALA A 52 6.80 -3.57 7.95
CA ALA A 52 7.99 -4.15 7.37
C ALA A 52 9.26 -3.75 8.13
N ASP A 53 9.38 -2.48 8.50
CA ASP A 53 10.53 -1.97 9.27
C ASP A 53 10.60 -2.61 10.68
N ARG A 54 9.44 -2.84 11.32
CA ARG A 54 9.36 -3.54 12.61
C ARG A 54 9.76 -5.02 12.58
N LEU A 55 9.64 -5.69 11.43
CA LEU A 55 10.07 -7.10 11.30
C LEU A 55 11.59 -7.25 11.41
N GLY A 56 12.35 -6.16 11.30
CA GLY A 56 13.79 -6.13 11.49
C GLY A 56 14.60 -6.80 10.37
N PRO A 57 15.93 -6.70 10.40
CA PRO A 57 16.84 -7.40 9.49
C PRO A 57 16.96 -8.88 9.87
N GLY A 58 16.20 -9.75 9.18
CA GLY A 58 16.28 -11.20 9.38
C GLY A 58 15.67 -12.00 8.21
N THR A 59 16.02 -13.28 8.12
CA THR A 59 15.52 -14.19 7.08
C THR A 59 14.14 -14.76 7.41
N LEU A 60 13.82 -14.93 8.70
CA LEU A 60 12.58 -15.52 9.20
C LEU A 60 11.31 -14.90 8.58
N TYR A 61 11.32 -13.57 8.39
CA TYR A 61 10.19 -12.83 7.83
C TYR A 61 10.51 -12.16 6.49
N ARG A 62 11.57 -12.60 5.79
CA ARG A 62 12.05 -11.95 4.56
C ARG A 62 10.94 -11.81 3.52
N ALA A 63 10.21 -12.89 3.23
CA ALA A 63 9.14 -12.88 2.23
C ALA A 63 7.99 -11.94 2.61
N ARG A 64 7.54 -12.00 3.87
CA ARG A 64 6.46 -11.11 4.38
C ARG A 64 6.89 -9.65 4.33
N ARG A 65 8.10 -9.34 4.77
CA ARG A 65 8.68 -8.00 4.74
C ARG A 65 8.79 -7.46 3.32
N GLN A 66 9.28 -8.28 2.38
CA GLN A 66 9.41 -7.89 0.97
C GLN A 66 8.04 -7.62 0.34
N ARG A 67 7.03 -8.45 0.63
CA ARG A 67 5.66 -8.22 0.20
C ARG A 67 5.10 -6.90 0.72
N LEU A 68 5.30 -6.59 2.00
CA LEU A 68 4.85 -5.32 2.60
C LEU A 68 5.53 -4.10 1.95
N TYR A 69 6.83 -4.19 1.64
CA TYR A 69 7.52 -3.13 0.89
C TYR A 69 6.99 -2.98 -0.53
N GLN A 70 6.76 -4.08 -1.24
CA GLN A 70 6.19 -4.05 -2.60
C GLN A 70 4.81 -3.42 -2.62
N VAL A 71 3.93 -3.78 -1.68
CA VAL A 71 2.59 -3.18 -1.56
C VAL A 71 2.71 -1.67 -1.33
N ALA A 72 3.62 -1.24 -0.44
CA ALA A 72 3.81 0.16 -0.13
C ALA A 72 4.28 0.96 -1.35
N GLU A 73 5.25 0.46 -2.10
CA GLU A 73 5.76 1.08 -3.33
C GLU A 73 4.70 1.13 -4.44
N TRP A 74 4.03 0.01 -4.68
CA TRP A 74 3.00 -0.12 -5.71
C TRP A 74 1.87 0.89 -5.55
N VAL A 75 1.41 1.12 -4.31
CA VAL A 75 0.34 2.09 -4.03
C VAL A 75 0.76 3.50 -4.45
N PHE A 76 1.95 3.95 -4.05
CA PHE A 76 2.43 5.30 -4.36
C PHE A 76 2.72 5.48 -5.86
N GLU A 77 3.28 4.46 -6.51
CA GLU A 77 3.45 4.43 -7.97
C GLU A 77 2.10 4.54 -8.70
N THR A 78 1.10 3.76 -8.28
CA THR A 78 -0.25 3.78 -8.86
C THR A 78 -0.92 5.15 -8.72
N ILE A 79 -0.70 5.84 -7.60
CA ILE A 79 -1.25 7.18 -7.35
C ILE A 79 -0.46 8.26 -8.12
N GLY A 80 0.76 7.95 -8.58
CA GLY A 80 1.67 8.91 -9.21
C GLY A 80 2.32 9.87 -8.22
N GLU A 81 2.57 9.43 -6.98
CA GLU A 81 3.15 10.26 -5.92
C GLU A 81 4.48 9.69 -5.41
N LEU A 82 5.40 10.60 -5.03
CA LEU A 82 6.66 10.20 -4.43
C LEU A 82 6.43 9.69 -2.98
N PRO A 83 6.81 8.45 -2.64
CA PRO A 83 6.68 7.93 -1.29
C PRO A 83 7.44 8.78 -0.26
N PRO A 84 6.91 8.96 0.96
CA PRO A 84 7.53 9.85 1.95
C PRO A 84 8.90 9.37 2.42
N TRP A 85 9.17 8.06 2.43
CA TRP A 85 10.48 7.49 2.80
C TRP A 85 11.54 7.61 1.69
N ARG A 86 11.14 7.95 0.46
CA ARG A 86 12.06 8.26 -0.64
C ARG A 86 12.37 9.75 -0.75
N ARG A 87 11.69 10.61 0.03
CA ARG A 87 12.09 11.99 0.18
C ARG A 87 13.40 11.99 0.95
N HIS A 88 14.51 12.03 0.19
CA HIS A 88 15.80 12.36 0.78
C HIS A 88 15.60 13.69 1.49
N ARG A 89 15.87 13.69 2.80
CA ARG A 89 15.91 14.83 3.70
C ARG A 89 16.24 16.08 2.88
N GLU A 90 15.27 16.97 2.68
CA GLU A 90 15.58 18.36 2.34
C GLU A 90 16.33 18.86 3.58
N VAL A 91 17.65 18.70 3.56
CA VAL A 91 18.54 19.23 4.58
C VAL A 91 18.57 20.72 4.29
N THR A 92 17.63 21.45 4.91
CA THR A 92 17.70 22.89 5.05
C THR A 92 18.87 23.19 5.99
N TRP A 93 19.99 23.65 5.42
CA TRP A 93 20.95 24.49 6.12
C TRP A 93 20.72 25.93 5.65
#